data_AF-A0A818AJN3-F1
#
_entry.id   AF-A0A818AJN3-F1
#
_cell.length_a   1.000
_cell.length_b   1.000
_cell.length_c   1.000
_cell.angle_alpha   90.00
_cell.angle_beta   90.00
_cell.angle_gamma   90.00
#
_symmetry.space_group_name_H-M   'P 1'
#
loop_
_entity.id
_entity.type
_entity.pdbx_description
1 polymer ?
#
loop_
_entity_poly.entity_id
_entity_poly.type
_entity_poly.pdbx_seq_one_letter_code
_entity_poly.pdbx_strand_id
1 'polypeptide(L)'
;MKIENDEEALDLWKKFRELTIDNLKQIYQLFDIRFDEYQSESQFSKQSKEIIEKLCQLGYCKKRSNGVLEANIPAKYNSLPRDACFIVQKSDGTSLYITRDIAALKSRLETLPIEQILYVVDSSQTEHFRNLLTISKALQFDQVQNWDLDDFYVPFGRMINLQTRRGKFDLLSDVFHDAKERAKEGLDRFLIRKEGIDHGKVSEVIGKAYLILNDFSRPRRTDYVFSWHEISSKDGIAFLLLYCHARLCSLEKQVKMPIDWSANVNLLTDRQEHMLIQQLSTFQDVLFDAYRSHEPNKVVHYLVRLV
;
A
#
# COMPACT_ATOMS: atom_id res chain seq x y z
N MET A 1 -18.11 19.24 11.02
CA MET A 1 -17.99 20.70 11.13
C MET A 1 -18.97 21.29 10.13
N LYS A 2 -19.99 22.05 10.56
CA LYS A 2 -21.02 22.64 9.67
C LYS A 2 -20.39 23.81 8.88
N ILE A 3 -19.63 23.49 7.84
CA ILE A 3 -19.05 24.45 6.89
C ILE A 3 -19.96 24.57 5.64
N GLU A 4 -20.99 23.73 5.52
CA GLU A 4 -21.78 23.54 4.29
C GLU A 4 -22.51 24.80 3.78
N ASN A 5 -22.64 25.87 4.59
CA ASN A 5 -23.36 27.09 4.23
C ASN A 5 -22.52 28.38 4.33
N ASP A 6 -21.21 28.28 4.51
CA ASP A 6 -20.30 29.43 4.56
C ASP A 6 -19.39 29.40 3.33
N GLU A 7 -19.67 30.26 2.35
CA GLU A 7 -18.94 30.30 1.07
C GLU A 7 -17.45 30.62 1.26
N GLU A 8 -17.11 31.51 2.20
CA GLU A 8 -15.72 31.88 2.47
C GLU A 8 -14.96 30.71 3.09
N ALA A 9 -15.59 30.01 4.04
CA ALA A 9 -15.01 28.83 4.66
C ALA A 9 -14.89 27.65 3.66
N LEU A 10 -15.84 27.49 2.73
CA LEU A 10 -15.77 26.49 1.66
C LEU A 10 -14.65 26.79 0.65
N ASP A 11 -14.47 28.06 0.27
CA ASP A 11 -13.39 28.47 -0.63
C ASP A 11 -12.02 28.25 0.01
N LEU A 12 -11.87 28.63 1.29
CA LEU A 12 -10.65 28.38 2.04
C LEU A 12 -10.37 26.88 2.19
N TRP A 13 -11.39 26.06 2.44
CA TRP A 13 -11.25 24.61 2.50
C TRP A 13 -10.77 24.01 1.17
N LYS A 14 -11.31 24.48 0.04
CA LYS A 14 -10.87 24.04 -1.31
C LYS A 14 -9.39 24.37 -1.54
N LYS A 15 -8.97 25.59 -1.21
CA LYS A 15 -7.56 26.02 -1.28
C LYS A 15 -6.65 25.12 -0.46
N PHE A 16 -7.02 24.81 0.79
CA PHE A 16 -6.24 23.89 1.63
C PHE A 16 -6.17 22.49 1.05
N ARG A 17 -7.27 21.98 0.49
CA ARG A 17 -7.31 20.67 -0.17
C ARG A 17 -6.39 20.64 -1.38
N GLU A 18 -6.43 21.64 -2.25
CA GLU A 18 -5.57 21.73 -3.45
C GLU A 18 -4.08 21.76 -3.06
N LEU A 19 -3.70 22.63 -2.12
CA LEU A 19 -2.32 22.71 -1.62
C LEU A 19 -1.85 21.39 -1.00
N THR A 20 -2.73 20.71 -0.27
CA THR A 20 -2.41 19.40 0.33
C THR A 20 -2.19 18.34 -0.74
N ILE A 21 -3.05 18.27 -1.76
CA ILE A 21 -2.92 17.32 -2.87
C ILE A 21 -1.63 17.56 -3.64
N ASP A 22 -1.28 18.82 -3.92
CA ASP A 22 -0.06 19.13 -4.66
C ASP A 22 1.20 18.79 -3.87
N ASN A 23 1.20 18.99 -2.54
CA ASN A 23 2.28 18.52 -1.68
C ASN A 23 2.36 16.98 -1.65
N LEU A 24 1.23 16.27 -1.55
CA LEU A 24 1.19 14.81 -1.58
C LEU A 24 1.73 14.24 -2.91
N LYS A 25 1.38 14.85 -4.05
CA LYS A 25 1.92 14.45 -5.37
C LYS A 25 3.45 14.50 -5.40
N GLN A 26 4.05 15.54 -4.84
CA GLN A 26 5.51 15.67 -4.77
C GLN A 26 6.12 14.54 -3.94
N ILE A 27 5.50 14.23 -2.78
CA ILE A 27 5.95 13.13 -1.91
C ILE A 27 5.82 11.77 -2.61
N TYR A 28 4.68 11.48 -3.26
CA TYR A 28 4.48 10.22 -3.97
C TYR A 28 5.45 10.04 -5.15
N GLN A 29 5.76 11.12 -5.87
CA GLN A 29 6.71 11.10 -6.96
C GLN A 29 8.14 10.78 -6.51
N LEU A 30 8.51 11.03 -5.24
CA LEU A 30 9.78 10.55 -4.68
C LEU A 30 9.90 9.03 -4.72
N PHE A 31 8.77 8.31 -4.65
CA PHE A 31 8.71 6.84 -4.72
C PHE A 31 8.16 6.35 -6.05
N ASP A 32 8.14 7.21 -7.08
CA ASP A 32 7.65 6.90 -8.42
C ASP A 32 6.17 6.45 -8.44
N ILE A 33 5.38 6.91 -7.45
CA ILE A 33 3.94 6.65 -7.32
C ILE A 33 3.16 7.81 -7.96
N ARG A 34 2.14 7.47 -8.75
CA ARG A 34 1.19 8.41 -9.35
C ARG A 34 -0.23 7.87 -9.16
N PHE A 35 -1.13 8.74 -8.73
CA PHE A 35 -2.56 8.41 -8.63
C PHE A 35 -3.32 9.05 -9.79
N ASP A 36 -4.24 8.29 -10.37
CA ASP A 36 -5.14 8.78 -11.42
C ASP A 36 -6.21 9.72 -10.84
N GLU A 37 -6.66 9.44 -9.60
CA GLU A 37 -7.70 10.21 -8.92
C GLU A 37 -7.37 10.50 -7.46
N TYR A 38 -7.79 11.69 -7.01
CA TYR A 38 -7.70 12.14 -5.61
C TYR A 38 -9.12 12.40 -5.06
N GLN A 39 -9.72 11.35 -4.51
CA GLN A 39 -11.07 11.42 -3.91
C GLN A 39 -11.00 11.77 -2.42
N SER A 40 -12.02 12.42 -1.89
CA SER A 40 -12.13 12.76 -0.46
C SER A 40 -13.48 12.34 0.12
N GLU A 41 -13.47 11.95 1.40
CA GLU A 41 -14.66 11.48 2.11
C GLU A 41 -15.83 12.48 2.06
N SER A 42 -15.53 13.79 2.05
CA SER A 42 -16.51 14.86 1.96
C SER A 42 -17.40 14.78 0.71
N GLN A 43 -16.89 14.21 -0.40
CA GLN A 43 -17.61 14.06 -1.67
C GLN A 43 -18.80 13.09 -1.58
N PHE A 44 -18.86 12.25 -0.54
CA PHE A 44 -19.86 11.20 -0.37
C PHE A 44 -20.88 11.47 0.74
N SER A 45 -20.86 12.67 1.32
CA SER A 45 -21.74 13.03 2.46
C SER A 45 -23.22 13.06 2.12
N LYS A 46 -23.58 13.36 0.88
CA LYS A 46 -24.98 13.35 0.42
C LYS A 46 -25.42 11.92 0.13
N GLN A 47 -24.61 11.19 -0.62
CA GLN A 47 -24.83 9.81 -1.04
C GLN A 47 -24.89 8.86 0.17
N SER A 48 -24.21 9.15 1.27
CA SER A 48 -24.32 8.35 2.50
C SER A 48 -25.74 8.33 3.09
N LYS A 49 -26.55 9.37 2.86
CA LYS A 49 -27.97 9.38 3.28
C LYS A 49 -28.80 8.41 2.44
N GLU A 50 -28.55 8.35 1.13
CA GLU A 50 -29.22 7.43 0.20
C GLU A 50 -28.94 5.96 0.59
N ILE A 51 -27.72 5.67 1.06
CA ILE A 51 -27.37 4.35 1.60
C ILE A 51 -28.23 3.99 2.81
N ILE A 52 -28.39 4.91 3.76
CA ILE A 52 -29.21 4.71 4.97
C ILE A 52 -30.68 4.48 4.57
N GLU A 53 -31.22 5.31 3.68
CA GLU A 53 -32.59 5.17 3.18
C GLU A 53 -32.82 3.80 2.54
N LYS A 54 -31.88 3.34 1.72
CA LYS A 54 -31.94 2.02 1.10
C LYS A 54 -31.93 0.88 2.13
N LEU A 55 -31.07 0.95 3.14
CA LEU A 55 -31.05 -0.04 4.23
C LEU A 55 -32.40 -0.09 4.96
N CYS A 56 -33.04 1.06 5.16
CA CYS A 56 -34.33 1.13 5.83
C CYS A 56 -35.47 0.59 4.96
N GLN A 57 -35.45 0.88 3.66
CA GLN A 57 -36.39 0.30 2.69
C GLN A 57 -36.30 -1.23 2.62
N LEU A 58 -35.10 -1.79 2.79
CA LEU A 58 -34.85 -3.24 2.86
C LEU A 58 -35.26 -3.84 4.22
N GLY A 59 -35.74 -3.04 5.17
CA GLY A 59 -36.19 -3.49 6.49
C GLY A 59 -35.06 -3.79 7.48
N TYR A 60 -33.82 -3.37 7.19
CA TYR A 60 -32.68 -3.63 8.08
C TYR A 60 -32.55 -2.59 9.19
N CYS A 61 -33.13 -1.41 9.03
CA CYS A 61 -33.01 -0.34 10.02
C CYS A 61 -33.85 -0.58 11.28
N LYS A 62 -33.25 -0.36 12.45
CA LYS A 62 -33.92 -0.25 13.75
C LYS A 62 -33.44 1.00 14.48
N LYS A 63 -34.37 1.87 14.87
CA LYS A 63 -34.06 3.05 15.68
C LYS A 63 -34.08 2.67 17.16
N ARG A 64 -33.02 3.01 17.89
CA ARG A 64 -32.93 2.86 19.35
C ARG A 64 -33.69 3.98 20.06
N SER A 65 -34.02 3.75 21.33
CA SER A 65 -34.69 4.73 22.19
C SER A 65 -33.90 6.03 22.36
N ASN A 66 -32.58 5.98 22.29
CA ASN A 66 -31.69 7.15 22.36
C ASN A 66 -31.52 7.89 21.01
N GLY A 67 -32.29 7.52 19.97
CA GLY A 67 -32.28 8.16 18.66
C GLY A 67 -31.24 7.64 17.68
N VAL A 68 -30.34 6.75 18.09
CA VAL A 68 -29.35 6.10 17.21
C VAL A 68 -30.04 5.16 16.22
N LEU A 69 -29.60 5.17 14.96
CA LEU A 69 -30.09 4.25 13.94
C LEU A 69 -29.09 3.13 13.70
N GLU A 70 -29.59 1.91 13.73
CA GLU A 70 -28.80 0.70 13.49
C GLU A 70 -29.32 -0.09 12.31
N ALA A 71 -28.42 -0.73 11.57
CA ALA A 71 -28.73 -1.70 10.54
C ALA A 71 -28.46 -3.11 11.07
N ASN A 72 -29.51 -3.93 11.18
CA ASN A 72 -29.42 -5.35 11.49
C ASN A 72 -29.32 -6.12 10.17
N ILE A 73 -28.12 -6.61 9.87
CA ILE A 73 -27.82 -7.34 8.64
C ILE A 73 -27.89 -8.84 8.91
N PRO A 74 -28.70 -9.60 8.15
CA PRO A 74 -28.83 -11.03 8.31
C PRO A 74 -27.52 -11.81 8.16
N ALA A 75 -27.36 -12.89 8.92
CA ALA A 75 -26.20 -13.78 8.90
C ALA A 75 -25.81 -14.30 7.51
N LYS A 76 -26.77 -14.45 6.59
CA LYS A 76 -26.50 -14.95 5.22
C LYS A 76 -25.55 -14.06 4.40
N TYR A 77 -25.40 -12.79 4.74
CA TYR A 77 -24.44 -11.87 4.11
C TYR A 77 -23.13 -11.75 4.89
N ASN A 78 -23.06 -12.39 6.06
CA ASN A 78 -21.91 -12.37 6.94
C ASN A 78 -21.05 -13.60 6.70
N SER A 79 -19.75 -13.43 6.92
CA SER A 79 -18.84 -14.55 7.15
C SER A 79 -19.02 -15.20 8.53
N LEU A 80 -19.96 -14.71 9.35
CA LEU A 80 -20.22 -15.15 10.72
C LEU A 80 -21.64 -15.75 10.82
N PRO A 81 -21.87 -16.75 11.70
CA PRO A 81 -23.14 -17.46 11.79
C PRO A 81 -24.26 -16.69 12.50
N ARG A 82 -24.13 -15.37 12.67
CA ARG A 82 -25.08 -14.52 13.39
C ARG A 82 -25.36 -13.23 12.64
N ASP A 83 -26.54 -12.68 12.86
CA ASP A 83 -26.90 -11.35 12.41
C ASP A 83 -25.93 -10.33 13.03
N ALA A 84 -25.59 -9.32 12.26
CA ALA A 84 -24.68 -8.27 12.67
C ALA A 84 -25.42 -6.94 12.77
N CYS A 85 -25.20 -6.21 13.85
CA CYS A 85 -25.84 -4.92 14.10
C CYS A 85 -24.80 -3.82 13.96
N PHE A 86 -25.06 -2.86 13.06
CA PHE A 86 -24.15 -1.76 12.77
C PHE A 86 -24.82 -0.44 13.06
N ILE A 87 -24.15 0.44 13.78
CA ILE A 87 -24.61 1.83 13.87
C ILE A 87 -24.37 2.47 12.51
N VAL A 88 -25.41 3.08 11.93
CA VAL A 88 -25.32 3.77 10.63
C VAL A 88 -25.57 5.27 10.76
N GLN A 89 -26.23 5.69 11.84
CA GLN A 89 -26.48 7.10 12.13
C GLN A 89 -26.43 7.36 13.65
N LYS A 90 -25.74 8.43 14.04
CA LYS A 90 -25.74 8.90 15.44
C LYS A 90 -27.07 9.56 15.78
N SER A 91 -27.31 9.79 17.08
CA SER A 91 -28.53 10.43 17.59
C SER A 91 -28.74 11.86 17.10
N ASP A 92 -27.66 12.57 16.73
CA ASP A 92 -27.69 13.91 16.14
C ASP A 92 -27.98 13.90 14.62
N GLY A 93 -28.22 12.73 14.05
CA GLY A 93 -28.51 12.55 12.64
C GLY A 93 -27.27 12.47 11.75
N THR A 94 -26.06 12.56 12.30
CA THR A 94 -24.83 12.46 11.51
C THR A 94 -24.53 11.02 11.09
N SER A 95 -24.15 10.84 9.83
CA SER A 95 -23.76 9.54 9.27
C SER A 95 -22.35 9.16 9.76
N LEU A 96 -22.10 7.86 9.93
CA LEU A 96 -20.78 7.33 10.33
C LEU A 96 -19.86 7.10 9.13
N TYR A 97 -18.55 6.97 9.39
CA TYR A 97 -17.52 6.68 8.39
C TYR A 97 -17.92 5.51 7.45
N ILE A 98 -18.43 4.41 8.02
CA ILE A 98 -18.85 3.24 7.24
C ILE A 98 -19.90 3.55 6.16
N THR A 99 -20.86 4.44 6.44
CA THR A 99 -21.90 4.80 5.45
C THR A 99 -21.35 5.64 4.30
N ARG A 100 -20.31 6.45 4.56
CA ARG A 100 -19.63 7.23 3.52
C ARG A 100 -18.72 6.34 2.69
N ASP A 101 -18.04 5.38 3.31
CA ASP A 101 -17.22 4.42 2.58
C ASP A 101 -18.06 3.50 1.68
N ILE A 102 -19.25 3.09 2.12
CA ILE A 102 -20.20 2.34 1.27
C ILE A 102 -20.69 3.21 0.12
N ALA A 103 -20.97 4.49 0.36
CA ALA A 103 -21.35 5.42 -0.71
C ALA A 103 -20.22 5.64 -1.71
N ALA A 104 -18.97 5.71 -1.25
CA ALA A 104 -17.79 5.78 -2.11
C ALA A 104 -17.61 4.50 -2.93
N LEU A 105 -17.79 3.33 -2.32
CA LEU A 105 -17.76 2.05 -3.01
C LEU A 105 -18.84 1.99 -4.09
N LYS A 106 -20.10 2.33 -3.75
CA LYS A 106 -21.21 2.40 -4.71
C LYS A 106 -20.85 3.31 -5.89
N SER A 107 -20.37 4.52 -5.61
CA SER A 107 -19.98 5.46 -6.67
C SER A 107 -18.94 4.85 -7.60
N ARG A 108 -17.91 4.18 -7.07
CA ARG A 108 -16.85 3.55 -7.89
C ARG A 108 -17.39 2.43 -8.76
N LEU A 109 -18.24 1.56 -8.19
CA LEU A 109 -18.88 0.46 -8.92
C LEU A 109 -19.82 0.94 -10.03
N GLU A 110 -20.41 2.12 -9.88
CA GLU A 110 -21.31 2.72 -10.88
C GLU A 110 -20.56 3.53 -11.96
N THR A 111 -19.42 4.13 -11.64
CA THR A 111 -18.70 5.02 -12.57
C THR A 111 -17.56 4.34 -13.33
N LEU A 112 -17.05 3.21 -12.85
CA LEU A 112 -15.88 2.55 -13.41
C LEU A 112 -16.17 1.08 -13.73
N PRO A 113 -15.61 0.51 -14.83
CA PRO A 113 -15.72 -0.91 -15.12
C PRO A 113 -14.77 -1.71 -14.21
N ILE A 114 -15.20 -1.95 -12.97
CA ILE A 114 -14.34 -2.55 -11.95
C ILE A 114 -14.58 -4.06 -11.82
N GLU A 115 -13.50 -4.83 -12.00
CA GLU A 115 -13.46 -6.27 -11.70
C GLU A 115 -13.05 -6.54 -10.24
N GLN A 116 -12.19 -5.69 -9.65
CA GLN A 116 -11.69 -5.83 -8.29
C GLN A 116 -11.38 -4.46 -7.65
N ILE A 117 -11.63 -4.34 -6.34
CA ILE A 117 -11.20 -3.19 -5.53
C ILE A 117 -10.39 -3.71 -4.35
N LEU A 118 -9.17 -3.16 -4.18
CA LEU A 118 -8.31 -3.47 -3.04
C LEU A 118 -8.17 -2.25 -2.12
N TYR A 119 -8.67 -2.36 -0.90
CA TYR A 119 -8.44 -1.37 0.15
C TYR A 119 -7.14 -1.71 0.90
N VAL A 120 -6.08 -0.95 0.64
CA VAL A 120 -4.79 -1.07 1.35
C VAL A 120 -4.80 -0.18 2.58
N VAL A 121 -5.14 -0.74 3.75
CA VAL A 121 -5.36 0.04 5.00
C VAL A 121 -4.84 -0.73 6.22
N ASP A 122 -4.46 0.00 7.28
CA ASP A 122 -3.98 -0.54 8.56
C ASP A 122 -4.81 -1.73 9.07
N SER A 123 -4.12 -2.76 9.56
CA SER A 123 -4.71 -4.03 10.01
C SER A 123 -5.74 -3.88 11.14
N SER A 124 -5.68 -2.79 11.93
CA SER A 124 -6.66 -2.52 12.97
C SER A 124 -8.07 -2.21 12.42
N GLN A 125 -8.20 -1.95 11.11
CA GLN A 125 -9.48 -1.68 10.45
C GLN A 125 -10.16 -2.95 9.90
N THR A 126 -9.64 -4.14 10.21
CA THR A 126 -10.20 -5.41 9.72
C THR A 126 -11.71 -5.54 9.95
N GLU A 127 -12.19 -5.15 11.14
CA GLU A 127 -13.62 -5.24 11.46
C GLU A 127 -14.45 -4.25 10.65
N HIS A 128 -13.93 -3.04 10.42
CA HIS A 128 -14.58 -2.03 9.58
C HIS A 128 -14.76 -2.53 8.14
N PHE A 129 -13.71 -3.06 7.50
CA PHE A 129 -13.79 -3.55 6.12
C PHE A 129 -14.64 -4.81 5.98
N ARG A 130 -14.63 -5.70 6.99
CA ARG A 130 -15.58 -6.82 7.05
C ARG A 130 -17.02 -6.30 7.04
N ASN A 131 -17.32 -5.32 7.89
CA ASN A 131 -18.66 -4.74 7.99
C ASN A 131 -19.06 -3.99 6.72
N LEU A 132 -18.14 -3.26 6.11
CA LEU A 132 -18.34 -2.57 4.83
C LEU A 132 -18.73 -3.57 3.74
N LEU A 133 -17.98 -4.66 3.59
CA LEU A 133 -18.27 -5.70 2.61
C LEU A 133 -19.62 -6.38 2.89
N THR A 134 -19.89 -6.76 4.15
CA THR A 134 -21.18 -7.29 4.60
C THR A 134 -22.36 -6.40 4.20
N ILE A 135 -22.30 -5.11 4.54
CA ILE A 135 -23.41 -4.19 4.32
C ILE A 135 -23.59 -3.98 2.81
N SER A 136 -22.49 -3.92 2.05
CA SER A 136 -22.52 -3.80 0.59
C SER A 136 -23.16 -5.02 -0.08
N LYS A 137 -22.91 -6.23 0.43
CA LYS A 137 -23.60 -7.45 -0.01
C LYS A 137 -25.10 -7.39 0.30
N ALA A 138 -25.47 -6.94 1.50
CA ALA A 138 -26.87 -6.79 1.91
C ALA A 138 -27.63 -5.71 1.12
N LEU A 139 -26.92 -4.67 0.67
CA LEU A 139 -27.41 -3.64 -0.25
C LEU A 139 -27.53 -4.11 -1.70
N GLN A 140 -27.16 -5.38 -1.98
CA GLN A 140 -27.24 -6.01 -3.30
C GLN A 140 -26.37 -5.31 -4.34
N PHE A 141 -25.15 -4.92 -3.98
CA PHE A 141 -24.16 -4.52 -4.98
C PHE A 141 -23.68 -5.79 -5.68
N ASP A 142 -24.00 -5.96 -6.96
CA ASP A 142 -23.81 -7.23 -7.69
C ASP A 142 -22.33 -7.63 -7.76
N GLN A 143 -21.44 -6.68 -8.02
CA GLN A 143 -20.01 -6.91 -8.20
C GLN A 143 -19.35 -7.50 -6.94
N VAL A 144 -19.84 -7.17 -5.75
CA VAL A 144 -19.19 -7.55 -4.49
C VAL A 144 -19.72 -8.86 -3.92
N GLN A 145 -20.76 -9.47 -4.51
CA GLN A 145 -21.40 -10.68 -3.95
C GLN A 145 -20.40 -11.85 -3.83
N ASN A 146 -19.52 -11.99 -4.82
CA ASN A 146 -18.54 -13.06 -4.92
C ASN A 146 -17.18 -12.70 -4.31
N TRP A 147 -17.02 -11.52 -3.73
CA TRP A 147 -15.75 -11.13 -3.10
C TRP A 147 -15.66 -11.66 -1.68
N ASP A 148 -14.49 -12.17 -1.31
CA ASP A 148 -14.13 -12.42 0.09
C ASP A 148 -13.34 -11.25 0.68
N LEU A 149 -13.16 -11.26 2.00
CA LEU A 149 -12.47 -10.16 2.68
C LEU A 149 -11.03 -10.00 2.17
N ASP A 150 -10.33 -11.10 1.91
CA ASP A 150 -8.94 -11.06 1.42
C ASP A 150 -8.83 -10.59 -0.05
N ASP A 151 -9.93 -10.62 -0.82
CA ASP A 151 -10.00 -10.08 -2.19
C ASP A 151 -10.38 -8.59 -2.25
N PHE A 152 -10.78 -8.04 -1.10
CA PHE A 152 -11.31 -6.68 -0.95
C PHE A 152 -10.44 -5.80 -0.06
N TYR A 153 -9.74 -6.39 0.90
CA TYR A 153 -9.00 -5.70 1.95
C TYR A 153 -7.58 -6.27 2.08
N VAL A 154 -6.59 -5.39 1.90
CA VAL A 154 -5.17 -5.70 2.01
C VAL A 154 -4.62 -5.02 3.28
N PRO A 155 -4.71 -5.68 4.45
CA PRO A 155 -4.23 -5.11 5.70
C PRO A 155 -2.71 -4.97 5.73
N PHE A 156 -2.20 -3.92 6.36
CA PHE A 156 -0.77 -3.81 6.72
C PHE A 156 -0.57 -3.53 8.23
N GLY A 157 0.56 -3.97 8.77
CA GLY A 157 1.01 -3.72 10.14
C GLY A 157 1.68 -2.36 10.30
N ARG A 158 1.89 -1.91 11.53
CA ARG A 158 2.45 -0.60 11.83
C ARG A 158 3.95 -0.63 11.94
N MET A 159 4.56 0.43 11.40
CA MET A 159 5.94 0.78 11.70
C MET A 159 6.00 1.54 13.03
N ILE A 160 6.83 1.04 13.95
CA ILE A 160 7.00 1.58 15.31
C ILE A 160 8.41 2.19 15.43
N ASN A 161 8.56 3.27 16.20
CA ASN A 161 9.84 3.93 16.48
C ASN A 161 10.59 4.47 15.25
N LEU A 162 9.88 4.96 14.24
CA LEU A 162 10.52 5.83 13.26
C LEU A 162 10.88 7.15 13.95
N GLN A 163 12.17 7.51 13.89
CA GLN A 163 12.68 8.79 14.36
C GLN A 163 13.67 9.32 13.33
N THR A 164 13.43 10.53 12.84
CA THR A 164 14.41 11.28 12.04
C THR A 164 15.44 11.97 12.93
N ARG A 165 16.61 12.32 12.36
CA ARG A 165 17.63 13.18 12.99
C ARG A 165 17.08 14.56 13.37
N ARG A 166 15.95 14.97 12.79
CA ARG A 166 15.29 16.28 13.01
C ARG A 166 14.26 16.26 14.15
N GLY A 167 13.92 15.09 14.69
CA GLY A 167 13.35 14.91 16.03
C GLY A 167 11.92 15.40 16.29
N LYS A 168 11.22 16.05 15.35
CA LYS A 168 9.83 16.51 15.56
C LYS A 168 9.03 16.43 14.27
N PHE A 169 8.15 15.43 14.22
CA PHE A 169 7.23 15.12 13.12
C PHE A 169 7.92 14.62 11.85
N ASP A 170 7.97 13.30 11.70
CA ASP A 170 8.58 12.65 10.56
C ASP A 170 7.66 12.76 9.34
N LEU A 171 7.70 13.90 8.64
CA LEU A 171 7.21 13.96 7.27
C LEU A 171 7.98 12.91 6.47
N LEU A 172 7.29 12.20 5.57
CA LEU A 172 7.94 11.19 4.73
C LEU A 172 9.11 11.77 3.92
N SER A 173 9.04 13.06 3.57
CA SER A 173 10.14 13.81 2.95
C SER A 173 11.39 13.89 3.83
N ASP A 174 11.24 14.08 5.14
CA ASP A 174 12.36 14.13 6.08
C ASP A 174 12.96 12.74 6.29
N VAL A 175 12.12 11.70 6.38
CA VAL A 175 12.55 10.30 6.44
C VAL A 175 13.36 9.94 5.20
N PHE A 176 12.88 10.32 4.02
CA PHE A 176 13.58 10.08 2.77
C PHE A 176 14.90 10.85 2.68
N HIS A 177 14.92 12.10 3.14
CA HIS A 177 16.15 12.88 3.22
C HIS A 177 17.18 12.22 4.14
N ASP A 178 16.78 11.75 5.31
CA ASP A 178 17.66 11.02 6.23
C ASP A 178 18.17 9.70 5.62
N ALA A 179 17.32 8.97 4.90
CA ALA A 179 17.73 7.76 4.18
C ALA A 179 18.80 8.07 3.13
N LYS A 180 18.65 9.17 2.38
CA LYS A 180 19.62 9.64 1.38
C LYS A 180 20.95 10.04 2.02
N GLU A 181 20.93 10.79 3.12
CA GLU A 181 22.17 11.18 3.81
C GLU A 181 22.91 9.96 4.37
N ARG A 182 22.20 9.00 4.97
CA ARG A 182 22.81 7.74 5.43
C ARG A 182 23.37 6.91 4.28
N ALA A 183 22.69 6.87 3.14
CA ALA A 183 23.19 6.22 1.94
C ALA A 183 24.50 6.86 1.47
N LYS A 184 24.56 8.19 1.44
CA LYS A 184 25.76 8.95 1.09
C LYS A 184 26.94 8.66 2.03
N GLU A 185 26.70 8.66 3.33
CA GLU A 185 27.70 8.27 4.33
C GLU A 185 28.17 6.81 4.11
N GLY A 186 27.27 5.90 3.77
CA GLY A 186 27.59 4.51 3.45
C GLY A 186 28.45 4.37 2.20
N LEU A 187 28.14 5.13 1.13
CA LEU A 187 28.93 5.18 -0.10
C LEU A 187 30.37 5.62 0.20
N ASP A 188 30.55 6.72 0.96
CA ASP A 188 31.87 7.24 1.32
C ASP A 188 32.70 6.24 2.15
N ARG A 189 32.05 5.43 2.99
CA ARG A 189 32.73 4.43 3.83
C ARG A 189 33.03 3.12 3.11
N PHE A 190 32.15 2.67 2.22
CA PHE A 190 32.11 1.28 1.75
C PHE A 190 32.48 1.10 0.28
N LEU A 191 32.45 2.17 -0.51
CA LEU A 191 32.77 2.13 -1.93
C LEU A 191 33.94 3.05 -2.23
N ILE A 192 34.84 2.57 -3.10
CA ILE A 192 35.93 3.38 -3.62
C ILE A 192 35.32 4.48 -4.47
N ARG A 193 35.55 5.75 -4.11
CA ARG A 193 35.18 6.91 -4.92
C ARG A 193 35.66 6.69 -6.35
N LYS A 194 34.73 6.49 -7.27
CA LYS A 194 35.00 6.40 -8.70
C LYS A 194 34.63 7.73 -9.33
N GLU A 195 35.57 8.30 -10.07
CA GLU A 195 35.33 9.52 -10.85
C GLU A 195 34.18 9.30 -11.86
N GLY A 196 33.37 10.34 -12.06
CA GLY A 196 32.23 10.32 -13.00
C GLY A 196 30.92 9.74 -12.44
N ILE A 197 30.86 9.36 -11.16
CA ILE A 197 29.62 8.90 -10.52
C ILE A 197 28.87 10.09 -9.88
N ASP A 198 27.60 10.24 -10.21
CA ASP A 198 26.69 11.13 -9.48
C ASP A 198 26.30 10.49 -8.14
N HIS A 199 27.08 10.82 -7.10
CA HIS A 199 26.84 10.36 -5.73
C HIS A 199 25.47 10.78 -5.20
N GLY A 200 24.90 11.91 -5.67
CA GLY A 200 23.58 12.38 -5.26
C GLY A 200 22.48 11.43 -5.74
N LYS A 201 22.52 11.08 -7.03
CA LYS A 201 21.58 10.14 -7.65
C LYS A 201 21.71 8.72 -7.11
N VAL A 202 22.94 8.23 -6.90
CA VAL A 202 23.16 6.89 -6.33
C VAL A 202 22.66 6.82 -4.89
N SER A 203 22.93 7.84 -4.07
CA SER A 203 22.43 7.89 -2.68
C SER A 203 20.91 7.93 -2.62
N GLU A 204 20.26 8.57 -3.60
CA GLU A 204 18.81 8.59 -3.71
C GLU A 204 18.24 7.19 -3.97
N VAL A 205 18.81 6.45 -4.93
CA VAL A 205 18.40 5.06 -5.22
C VAL A 205 18.58 4.15 -4.01
N ILE A 206 19.74 4.24 -3.34
CA ILE A 206 20.01 3.45 -2.14
C ILE A 206 19.06 3.86 -0.99
N GLY A 207 18.80 5.15 -0.81
CA GLY A 207 17.86 5.66 0.19
C GLY A 207 16.44 5.15 -0.03
N LYS A 208 15.94 5.13 -1.28
CA LYS A 208 14.66 4.50 -1.62
C LYS A 208 14.67 3.02 -1.27
N ALA A 209 15.73 2.30 -1.66
CA ALA A 209 15.88 0.87 -1.41
C ALA A 209 15.90 0.54 0.09
N TYR A 210 16.55 1.35 0.93
CA TYR A 210 16.51 1.19 2.39
C TYR A 210 15.09 1.18 2.94
N LEU A 211 14.23 2.08 2.47
CA LEU A 211 12.85 2.18 2.96
C LEU A 211 11.97 1.08 2.37
N ILE A 212 11.98 0.91 1.05
CA ILE A 212 11.12 -0.05 0.34
C ILE A 212 11.46 -1.49 0.73
N LEU A 213 12.75 -1.89 0.64
CA LEU A 213 13.13 -3.28 0.90
C LEU A 213 13.01 -3.63 2.38
N ASN A 214 13.21 -2.66 3.28
CA ASN A 214 12.92 -2.90 4.68
C ASN A 214 11.44 -3.23 4.87
N ASP A 215 10.54 -2.35 4.41
CA ASP A 215 9.11 -2.54 4.57
C ASP A 215 8.63 -3.83 3.88
N PHE A 216 9.06 -4.05 2.63
CA PHE A 216 8.63 -5.18 1.82
C PHE A 216 9.33 -6.49 2.19
N SER A 217 10.35 -6.52 3.05
CA SER A 217 11.02 -7.78 3.43
C SER A 217 10.21 -8.64 4.40
N ARG A 218 9.12 -8.11 4.95
CA ARG A 218 8.31 -8.73 6.01
C ARG A 218 6.88 -8.99 5.51
N PRO A 219 6.17 -9.99 6.05
CA PRO A 219 4.75 -10.14 5.76
C PRO A 219 4.01 -8.85 6.07
N ARG A 220 3.15 -8.40 5.17
CA ARG A 220 2.51 -7.08 5.26
C ARG A 220 1.78 -6.83 6.57
N ARG A 221 1.18 -7.88 7.17
CA ARG A 221 0.37 -7.78 8.41
C ARG A 221 1.20 -7.61 9.68
N THR A 222 2.52 -7.72 9.60
CA THR A 222 3.39 -7.74 10.78
C THR A 222 3.81 -6.34 11.17
N ASP A 223 3.52 -5.94 12.41
CA ASP A 223 4.11 -4.75 13.02
C ASP A 223 5.63 -4.93 13.15
N TYR A 224 6.39 -3.85 12.95
CA TYR A 224 7.84 -3.91 13.12
C TYR A 224 8.42 -2.64 13.74
N VAL A 225 9.52 -2.82 14.47
CA VAL A 225 10.32 -1.72 15.01
C VAL A 225 11.31 -1.27 13.94
N PHE A 226 11.25 -0.01 13.55
CA PHE A 226 12.13 0.57 12.56
C PHE A 226 13.54 0.78 13.14
N SER A 227 14.57 0.43 12.37
CA SER A 227 15.97 0.58 12.77
C SER A 227 16.82 1.09 11.61
N TRP A 228 17.28 2.34 11.73
CA TRP A 228 18.22 2.91 10.74
C TRP A 228 19.51 2.10 10.65
N HIS A 229 19.96 1.53 11.77
CA HIS A 229 21.19 0.74 11.83
C HIS A 229 21.06 -0.53 10.99
N GLU A 230 19.94 -1.24 11.10
CA GLU A 230 19.70 -2.48 10.35
C GLU A 230 19.64 -2.22 8.85
N ILE A 231 18.82 -1.25 8.42
CA ILE A 231 18.55 -1.04 7.00
C ILE A 231 19.71 -0.42 6.24
N SER A 232 20.61 0.31 6.92
CA SER A 232 21.81 0.92 6.32
C SER A 232 23.10 0.12 6.53
N SER A 233 22.99 -1.08 7.11
CA SER A 233 24.13 -1.97 7.31
C SER A 233 24.65 -2.56 5.99
N LYS A 234 25.93 -2.95 5.95
CA LYS A 234 26.53 -3.67 4.82
C LYS A 234 25.88 -5.03 4.57
N ASP A 235 25.42 -5.67 5.63
CA ASP A 235 24.74 -6.97 5.56
C ASP A 235 23.23 -6.81 5.33
N GLY A 236 22.77 -5.57 5.15
CA GLY A 236 21.37 -5.25 4.88
C GLY A 236 20.94 -5.63 3.47
N ILE A 237 19.67 -6.00 3.33
CA ILE A 237 19.05 -6.46 2.06
C ILE A 237 19.30 -5.47 0.93
N ALA A 238 19.14 -4.16 1.17
CA ALA A 238 19.34 -3.14 0.16
C ALA A 238 20.77 -3.09 -0.37
N PHE A 239 21.77 -3.17 0.52
CA PHE A 239 23.17 -3.21 0.11
C PHE A 239 23.45 -4.46 -0.70
N LEU A 240 23.04 -5.64 -0.20
CA LEU A 240 23.22 -6.93 -0.86
C LEU A 240 22.69 -6.91 -2.31
N LEU A 241 21.43 -6.54 -2.50
CA LEU A 241 20.78 -6.57 -3.82
C LEU A 241 21.38 -5.53 -4.78
N LEU A 242 21.56 -4.29 -4.33
CA LEU A 242 22.08 -3.23 -5.19
C LEU A 242 23.55 -3.43 -5.54
N TYR A 243 24.35 -3.96 -4.61
CA TYR A 243 25.75 -4.27 -4.86
C TYR A 243 25.90 -5.43 -5.85
N CYS A 244 25.10 -6.50 -5.71
CA CYS A 244 25.07 -7.59 -6.68
C CYS A 244 24.70 -7.08 -8.08
N HIS A 245 23.60 -6.33 -8.20
CA HIS A 245 23.18 -5.72 -9.46
C HIS A 245 24.30 -4.86 -10.08
N ALA A 246 24.94 -3.99 -9.29
CA ALA A 246 26.04 -3.15 -9.76
C ALA A 246 27.25 -3.97 -10.26
N ARG A 247 27.57 -5.09 -9.61
CA ARG A 247 28.65 -6.00 -10.05
C ARG A 247 28.32 -6.69 -11.35
N LEU A 248 27.09 -7.18 -11.51
CA LEU A 248 26.64 -7.81 -12.77
C LEU A 248 26.68 -6.80 -13.93
N CYS A 249 26.16 -5.58 -13.75
CA CYS A 249 26.28 -4.53 -14.76
C CYS A 249 27.74 -4.16 -15.09
N SER A 250 28.64 -4.21 -14.09
CA SER A 250 30.07 -3.97 -14.32
C SER A 250 30.71 -5.10 -15.12
N LEU A 251 30.33 -6.35 -14.87
CA LEU A 251 30.81 -7.52 -15.60
C LEU A 251 30.39 -7.42 -17.07
N GLU A 252 29.12 -7.14 -17.35
CA GLU A 252 28.61 -6.96 -18.73
C GLU A 252 29.38 -5.87 -19.49
N LYS A 253 29.63 -4.72 -18.83
CA LYS A 253 30.41 -3.62 -19.42
C LYS A 253 31.87 -3.99 -19.71
N GLN A 254 32.47 -4.86 -18.92
CA GLN A 254 33.86 -5.31 -19.11
C GLN A 254 33.97 -6.29 -20.26
N VAL A 255 33.02 -7.23 -20.36
CA VAL A 255 33.02 -8.28 -21.38
C VAL A 255 32.76 -7.70 -22.77
N LYS A 256 31.97 -6.62 -22.90
CA LYS A 256 31.66 -5.93 -24.17
C LYS A 256 31.17 -6.86 -25.29
N MET A 257 30.60 -8.01 -24.94
CA MET A 257 30.02 -8.94 -25.90
C MET A 257 28.51 -8.70 -25.99
N PRO A 258 27.93 -8.72 -27.19
CA PRO A 258 26.48 -8.76 -27.33
C PRO A 258 25.95 -10.06 -26.73
N ILE A 259 24.71 -10.03 -26.24
CA ILE A 259 24.02 -11.24 -25.80
C ILE A 259 23.83 -12.14 -27.02
N ASP A 260 24.42 -13.33 -26.98
CA ASP A 260 24.27 -14.36 -28.00
C ASP A 260 23.24 -15.39 -27.53
N TRP A 261 22.03 -15.34 -28.12
CA TRP A 261 20.96 -16.29 -27.84
C TRP A 261 21.21 -17.69 -28.41
N SER A 262 22.25 -17.86 -29.22
CA SER A 262 22.70 -19.16 -29.75
C SER A 262 23.79 -19.82 -28.90
N ALA A 263 24.16 -19.21 -27.76
CA ALA A 263 25.17 -19.74 -26.86
C ALA A 263 24.86 -21.20 -26.46
N ASN A 264 25.90 -22.04 -26.48
CA ASN A 264 25.76 -23.45 -26.14
C ASN A 264 25.58 -23.63 -24.63
N VAL A 265 24.32 -23.75 -24.19
CA VAL A 265 23.95 -23.96 -22.78
C VAL A 265 24.52 -25.25 -22.18
N ASN A 266 24.94 -26.22 -23.00
CA ASN A 266 25.57 -27.46 -22.51
C ASN A 266 26.96 -27.22 -21.88
N LEU A 267 27.52 -26.01 -22.02
CA LEU A 267 28.77 -25.62 -21.35
C LEU A 267 28.55 -25.30 -19.86
N LEU A 268 27.32 -25.05 -19.44
CA LEU A 268 26.96 -24.78 -18.04
C LEU A 268 26.86 -26.11 -17.28
N THR A 269 28.01 -26.68 -16.88
CA THR A 269 28.09 -28.02 -16.27
C THR A 269 28.26 -28.02 -14.76
N ASP A 270 28.61 -26.87 -14.18
CA ASP A 270 28.87 -26.78 -12.75
C ASP A 270 27.58 -26.80 -11.93
N ARG A 271 27.66 -27.41 -10.74
CA ARG A 271 26.52 -27.48 -9.82
C ARG A 271 25.93 -26.10 -9.50
N GLN A 272 26.77 -25.08 -9.36
CA GLN A 272 26.32 -23.72 -9.04
C GLN A 272 25.56 -23.07 -10.21
N GLU A 273 25.96 -23.35 -11.44
CA GLU A 273 25.27 -22.87 -12.64
C GLU A 273 23.88 -23.51 -12.74
N HIS A 274 23.79 -24.82 -12.55
CA HIS A 274 22.49 -25.51 -12.51
C HIS A 274 21.58 -24.99 -11.40
N MET A 275 22.12 -24.74 -10.20
CA MET A 275 21.36 -24.17 -9.09
C MET A 275 20.83 -22.77 -9.44
N LEU A 276 21.65 -21.92 -10.07
CA LEU A 276 21.23 -20.58 -10.50
C LEU A 276 20.13 -20.66 -11.57
N ILE A 277 20.28 -21.52 -12.58
CA ILE A 277 19.27 -21.73 -13.63
C ILE A 277 17.94 -22.18 -13.02
N GLN A 278 17.98 -23.14 -12.09
CA GLN A 278 16.79 -23.60 -11.37
C GLN A 278 16.12 -22.44 -10.64
N GLN A 279 16.88 -21.62 -9.91
CA GLN A 279 16.30 -20.46 -9.23
C GLN A 279 15.67 -19.45 -10.20
N LEU A 280 16.37 -19.09 -11.27
CA LEU A 280 15.86 -18.18 -12.30
C LEU A 280 14.53 -18.66 -12.89
N SER A 281 14.37 -19.98 -13.09
CA SER A 281 13.13 -20.57 -13.61
C SER A 281 11.91 -20.39 -12.70
N THR A 282 12.12 -20.21 -11.39
CA THR A 282 11.03 -20.07 -10.41
C THR A 282 10.45 -18.65 -10.30
N PHE A 283 11.03 -17.67 -11.00
CA PHE A 283 10.63 -16.27 -10.82
C PHE A 283 9.15 -16.01 -11.14
N GLN A 284 8.63 -16.64 -12.20
CA GLN A 284 7.23 -16.47 -12.59
C GLN A 284 6.26 -17.01 -11.52
N ASP A 285 6.58 -18.15 -10.92
CA ASP A 285 5.78 -18.73 -9.84
C ASP A 285 5.79 -17.82 -8.61
N VAL A 286 6.94 -17.25 -8.26
CA VAL A 286 7.05 -16.28 -7.16
C VAL A 286 6.23 -15.03 -7.42
N LEU A 287 6.26 -14.49 -8.65
CA LEU A 287 5.45 -13.33 -9.00
C LEU A 287 3.95 -13.63 -8.91
N PHE A 288 3.53 -14.78 -9.42
CA PHE A 288 2.13 -15.20 -9.35
C PHE A 288 1.67 -15.40 -7.90
N ASP A 289 2.51 -16.02 -7.07
CA ASP A 289 2.23 -16.22 -5.65
C ASP A 289 2.19 -14.89 -4.88
N ALA A 290 3.10 -13.96 -5.17
CA ALA A 290 3.10 -12.60 -4.61
C ALA A 290 1.84 -11.81 -5.00
N TYR A 291 1.44 -11.90 -6.27
CA TYR A 291 0.21 -11.29 -6.79
C TYR A 291 -1.02 -11.84 -6.07
N ARG A 292 -1.20 -13.17 -6.02
CA ARG A 292 -2.38 -13.79 -5.40
C ARG A 292 -2.50 -13.51 -3.92
N SER A 293 -1.39 -13.49 -3.19
CA SER A 293 -1.42 -13.22 -1.75
C SER A 293 -1.31 -11.74 -1.38
N HIS A 294 -1.07 -10.87 -2.36
CA HIS A 294 -0.76 -9.45 -2.15
C HIS A 294 0.44 -9.24 -1.21
N GLU A 295 1.49 -10.07 -1.36
CA GLU A 295 2.65 -10.10 -0.45
C GLU A 295 3.95 -9.80 -1.20
N PRO A 296 4.45 -8.55 -1.15
CA PRO A 296 5.68 -8.18 -1.84
C PRO A 296 6.94 -8.86 -1.25
N ASN A 297 6.89 -9.33 -0.01
CA ASN A 297 8.02 -10.00 0.65
C ASN A 297 8.45 -11.29 -0.02
N LYS A 298 7.55 -11.96 -0.72
CA LYS A 298 7.87 -13.14 -1.52
C LYS A 298 8.88 -12.81 -2.62
N VAL A 299 8.70 -11.66 -3.28
CA VAL A 299 9.65 -11.17 -4.30
C VAL A 299 10.98 -10.80 -3.65
N VAL A 300 10.96 -10.09 -2.52
CA VAL A 300 12.20 -9.72 -1.81
C VAL A 300 12.98 -10.94 -1.36
N HIS A 301 12.32 -11.95 -0.78
CA HIS A 301 12.96 -13.20 -0.34
C HIS A 301 13.53 -14.00 -1.51
N TYR A 302 12.83 -14.02 -2.65
CA TYR A 302 13.36 -14.60 -3.88
C TYR A 302 14.64 -13.87 -4.32
N LEU A 303 14.63 -12.54 -4.37
CA LEU A 303 15.80 -11.75 -4.78
C LEU A 303 16.98 -11.96 -3.83
N VAL A 304 16.74 -12.03 -2.51
CA VAL A 304 17.80 -12.30 -1.52
C VAL A 304 18.37 -13.70 -1.67
N ARG A 305 17.56 -14.69 -2.04
CA ARG A 305 18.02 -16.06 -2.27
C ARG A 305 18.77 -16.22 -3.60
N LEU A 306 18.42 -15.40 -4.59
CA LEU A 306 19.04 -15.37 -5.92
C LEU A 306 20.46 -14.80 -5.89
N VAL A 307 20.72 -13.86 -4.99
CA VAL A 307 22.03 -13.21 -4.78
C VAL A 307 22.89 -14.03 -3.81
#